data_AF-A0A3M2KVJ8-F1
#
_entry.id   AF-A0A3M2KVJ8-F1
#
_cell.length_a   1.000
_cell.length_b   1.000
_cell.length_c   1.000
_cell.angle_alpha   90.00
_cell.angle_beta   90.00
_cell.angle_gamma   90.00
#
_symmetry.space_group_name_H-M   'P 1'
#
loop_
_entity.id
_entity.type
_entity.pdbx_description
1 polymer ?
#
loop_
_entity_poly.entity_id
_entity_poly.type
_entity_poly.pdbx_seq_one_letter_code
_entity_poly.pdbx_strand_id
1 'polypeptide(L)'
;MSAVSDSLIYCPNQEGGPVAVTHQPRARYALSFTSGGLLVREGEVVAEVYLACRSWDKTRTRIVEGNRLQARTSSSSTRVTRETVQRLSVLSDSELELLVDASPTEQGHLMWVAACRRYDFIGDFAEEVLRERFLLMSLTLSTEDFDRFLTGKSLWHPELDELKPSTSQKLRQTLFRMLHEAGLHTTSGDIIPAVLSARVAEVLGRRTPSDLRFFPTMTPISEFDHEVQR
;
A
#
# COMPACT_ATOMS: atom_id res chain seq x y z
N MET A 1 47.15 -0.36 -65.96
CA MET A 1 46.31 0.09 -67.09
C MET A 1 44.89 -0.37 -66.83
N SER A 2 43.96 0.57 -67.01
CA SER A 2 42.50 0.46 -67.05
C SER A 2 41.72 0.09 -65.79
N ALA A 3 41.01 1.11 -65.29
CA ALA A 3 39.80 1.04 -64.49
C ALA A 3 38.61 0.54 -65.32
N VAL A 4 37.57 0.03 -64.64
CA VAL A 4 36.17 0.45 -64.80
C VAL A 4 35.46 0.31 -63.44
N SER A 5 34.85 1.40 -63.00
CA SER A 5 33.95 1.54 -61.85
C SER A 5 32.54 1.05 -62.16
N ASP A 6 31.78 0.57 -61.16
CA ASP A 6 30.43 1.11 -60.91
C ASP A 6 29.91 0.82 -59.48
N SER A 7 29.73 1.91 -58.73
CA SER A 7 28.59 2.29 -57.87
C SER A 7 27.90 1.28 -56.93
N LEU A 8 28.22 1.43 -55.63
CA LEU A 8 27.32 1.66 -54.47
C LEU A 8 25.93 0.98 -54.41
N ILE A 9 25.73 0.12 -53.40
CA ILE A 9 24.72 0.36 -52.34
C ILE A 9 25.29 -0.10 -50.99
N TYR A 10 25.41 0.86 -50.08
CA TYR A 10 25.71 0.69 -48.66
C TYR A 10 24.37 0.58 -47.90
N CYS A 11 24.21 -0.47 -47.10
CA CYS A 11 23.28 -0.52 -45.95
C CYS A 11 23.95 -1.34 -44.84
N PRO A 12 24.28 -0.75 -43.67
CA PRO A 12 24.88 -1.47 -42.56
C PRO A 12 23.82 -1.92 -41.54
N ASN A 13 24.17 -2.99 -40.83
CA ASN A 13 23.73 -3.39 -39.49
C ASN A 13 22.31 -3.97 -39.32
N GLN A 14 22.27 -5.28 -39.03
CA GLN A 14 21.45 -5.84 -37.96
C GLN A 14 21.84 -7.31 -37.72
N GLU A 15 22.57 -7.60 -36.65
CA GLU A 15 22.43 -8.87 -35.92
C GLU A 15 22.58 -8.58 -34.42
N GLY A 16 21.45 -8.22 -33.81
CA GLY A 16 21.29 -8.26 -32.36
C GLY A 16 21.07 -9.72 -31.95
N GLY A 17 22.00 -10.28 -31.18
CA GLY A 17 21.80 -11.55 -30.48
C GLY A 17 20.62 -11.45 -29.49
N PRO A 18 20.05 -12.58 -29.05
CA PRO A 18 18.91 -12.58 -28.15
C PRO A 18 19.31 -11.91 -26.83
N VAL A 19 18.70 -10.76 -26.55
CA VAL A 19 18.79 -10.11 -25.24
C VAL A 19 18.06 -11.03 -24.26
N ALA A 20 18.81 -11.79 -23.48
CA ALA A 20 18.25 -12.53 -22.36
C ALA A 20 17.64 -11.49 -21.41
N VAL A 21 16.31 -11.39 -21.42
CA VAL A 21 15.57 -10.62 -20.42
C VAL A 21 15.76 -11.36 -19.11
N THR A 22 16.76 -10.96 -18.33
CA THR A 22 16.94 -11.41 -16.96
C THR A 22 15.76 -10.86 -16.17
N HIS A 23 14.71 -11.67 -16.00
CA HIS A 23 13.60 -11.34 -15.13
C HIS A 23 14.11 -11.40 -13.69
N GLN A 24 14.49 -10.24 -13.15
CA GLN A 24 14.84 -10.13 -11.74
C GLN A 24 13.55 -10.48 -10.96
N PRO A 25 13.53 -11.54 -10.14
CA PRO A 25 12.30 -11.98 -9.50
C PRO A 25 11.84 -10.88 -8.55
N ARG A 26 10.67 -10.29 -8.84
CA ARG A 26 9.98 -9.40 -7.91
C ARG A 26 9.71 -10.16 -6.62
N ALA A 27 9.83 -9.48 -5.48
CA ALA A 27 9.50 -10.07 -4.20
C ALA A 27 8.03 -10.55 -4.22
N ARG A 28 7.77 -11.75 -3.69
CA ARG A 28 6.42 -12.31 -3.61
C ARG A 28 5.52 -11.43 -2.73
N TYR A 29 4.27 -11.22 -3.11
CA TYR A 29 3.30 -10.49 -2.30
C TYR A 29 2.98 -11.23 -1.00
N ALA A 30 3.01 -10.48 0.10
CA ALA A 30 2.42 -10.93 1.36
C ALA A 30 0.89 -10.74 1.31
N LEU A 31 0.13 -11.83 1.34
CA LEU A 31 -1.35 -11.81 1.22
C LEU A 31 -2.07 -12.10 2.56
N SER A 32 -1.34 -12.03 3.68
CA SER A 32 -1.88 -12.34 5.01
C SER A 32 -2.72 -11.23 5.64
N PHE A 33 -3.14 -10.22 4.87
CA PHE A 33 -3.87 -9.04 5.34
C PHE A 33 -5.36 -9.28 5.59
N THR A 34 -5.85 -10.51 5.46
CA THR A 34 -7.27 -10.88 5.65
C THR A 34 -7.71 -10.91 7.11
N SER A 35 -6.78 -10.71 8.05
CA SER A 35 -7.03 -10.66 9.49
C SER A 35 -7.52 -9.28 9.91
N GLY A 36 -8.83 -9.13 10.13
CA GLY A 36 -9.39 -7.84 10.56
C GLY A 36 -9.55 -6.82 9.42
N GLY A 37 -10.21 -5.71 9.71
CA GLY A 37 -10.35 -4.58 8.77
C GLY A 37 -9.06 -3.79 8.70
N LEU A 38 -9.16 -2.47 8.64
CA LEU A 38 -8.07 -1.52 8.72
C LEU A 38 -7.46 -1.43 10.12
N LEU A 39 -8.25 -1.73 11.15
CA LEU A 39 -7.85 -1.78 12.57
C LEU A 39 -7.50 -0.39 13.15
N VAL A 40 -8.30 0.63 12.84
CA VAL A 40 -8.03 2.03 13.23
C VAL A 40 -7.95 2.20 14.74
N ARG A 41 -9.00 1.77 15.46
CA ARG A 41 -9.05 1.84 16.92
C ARG A 41 -7.93 1.03 17.57
N GLU A 42 -7.68 -0.19 17.07
CA GLU A 42 -6.62 -1.02 17.62
C GLU A 42 -5.24 -0.41 17.33
N GLY A 43 -5.07 0.24 16.18
CA GLY A 43 -3.87 0.99 15.81
C GLY A 43 -3.50 2.03 16.86
N GLU A 44 -4.44 2.90 17.23
CA GLU A 44 -4.24 3.91 18.27
C GLU A 44 -3.81 3.29 19.61
N VAL A 45 -4.58 2.30 20.10
CA VAL A 45 -4.31 1.66 21.40
C VAL A 45 -2.95 0.96 21.43
N VAL A 46 -2.58 0.27 20.34
CA VAL A 46 -1.29 -0.43 20.25
C VAL A 46 -0.14 0.56 20.10
N ALA A 47 -0.34 1.66 19.36
CA ALA A 47 0.66 2.72 19.24
C ALA A 47 0.94 3.40 20.59
N GLU A 48 -0.09 3.73 21.37
CA GLU A 48 0.06 4.31 22.71
C GLU A 48 0.91 3.40 23.62
N VAL A 49 0.60 2.10 23.65
CA VAL A 49 1.37 1.12 24.44
C VAL A 49 2.80 0.97 23.94
N TYR A 50 3.02 1.02 22.61
CA TYR A 50 4.37 0.99 22.04
C TYR A 50 5.17 2.22 22.43
N LEU A 51 4.63 3.43 22.30
CA LEU A 51 5.35 4.66 22.62
C LEU A 51 5.78 4.71 24.09
N ALA A 52 4.99 4.11 24.99
CA ALA A 52 5.31 4.00 26.41
C ALA A 52 6.43 2.99 26.75
N CYS A 53 6.69 1.99 25.90
CA CYS A 53 7.66 0.92 26.21
C CYS A 53 8.76 0.70 25.17
N ARG A 54 8.64 1.35 23.99
CA ARG A 54 9.53 1.31 22.82
C ARG A 54 10.00 -0.10 22.46
N SER A 55 9.11 -1.09 22.61
CA SER A 55 9.42 -2.51 22.38
C SER A 55 8.18 -3.26 21.93
N TRP A 56 8.16 -3.72 20.68
CA TRP A 56 7.04 -4.47 20.12
C TRP A 56 6.73 -5.77 20.87
N ASP A 57 7.74 -6.44 21.43
CA ASP A 57 7.54 -7.62 22.29
C ASP A 57 6.77 -7.26 23.56
N LYS A 58 7.21 -6.22 24.27
CA LYS A 58 6.51 -5.74 25.46
C LYS A 58 5.11 -5.23 25.13
N THR A 59 4.94 -4.56 23.99
CA THR A 59 3.63 -4.10 23.50
C THR A 59 2.68 -5.29 23.33
N ARG A 60 3.10 -6.34 22.62
CA ARG A 60 2.28 -7.55 22.43
C ARG A 60 1.83 -8.15 23.75
N THR A 61 2.76 -8.35 24.68
CA THR A 61 2.47 -8.89 26.01
C THR A 61 1.45 -8.03 26.75
N ARG A 62 1.69 -6.72 26.85
CA ARG A 62 0.81 -5.79 27.59
C ARG A 62 -0.59 -5.69 27.00
N ILE A 63 -0.72 -5.72 25.67
CA ILE A 63 -2.02 -5.65 25.00
C ILE A 63 -2.85 -6.91 25.26
N VAL A 64 -2.23 -8.09 25.15
CA VAL A 64 -2.91 -9.38 25.30
C VAL A 64 -3.25 -9.64 26.77
N GLU A 65 -2.29 -9.50 27.69
CA GLU A 65 -2.49 -9.73 29.13
C GLU A 65 -3.48 -8.72 29.74
N GLY A 66 -3.43 -7.47 29.27
CA GLY A 66 -4.34 -6.41 29.73
C GLY A 66 -5.70 -6.40 29.01
N ASN A 67 -5.96 -7.32 28.07
CA ASN A 67 -7.11 -7.31 27.16
C ASN A 67 -7.47 -5.90 26.65
N ARG A 68 -6.47 -5.10 26.27
CA ARG A 68 -6.64 -3.68 25.95
C ARG A 68 -7.52 -3.44 24.73
N LEU A 69 -7.58 -4.43 23.82
CA LEU A 69 -8.44 -4.41 22.65
C LEU A 69 -9.87 -4.88 22.95
N GLN A 70 -10.18 -5.25 24.20
CA GLN A 70 -11.51 -5.72 24.63
C GLN A 70 -12.04 -6.88 23.78
N ALA A 71 -11.14 -7.77 23.36
CA ALA A 71 -11.51 -8.90 22.51
C ALA A 71 -12.29 -9.94 23.31
N ARG A 72 -13.28 -10.57 22.66
CA ARG A 72 -14.14 -11.61 23.26
C ARG A 72 -13.40 -12.91 23.57
N THR A 73 -12.30 -13.18 22.87
CA THR A 73 -11.49 -14.39 23.06
C THR A 73 -10.00 -14.06 23.02
N SER A 74 -9.19 -14.84 23.74
CA SER A 74 -7.73 -14.73 23.72
C SER A 74 -7.16 -14.92 22.32
N SER A 75 -7.68 -15.91 21.57
CA SER A 75 -7.25 -16.17 20.19
C SER A 75 -7.51 -15.00 19.24
N SER A 76 -8.63 -14.30 19.39
CA SER A 76 -8.92 -13.10 18.62
C SER A 76 -8.01 -11.95 19.05
N SER A 77 -7.81 -11.77 20.36
CA SER A 77 -6.90 -10.75 20.90
C SER A 77 -5.49 -10.90 20.33
N THR A 78 -4.91 -12.09 20.40
CA THR A 78 -3.58 -12.39 19.88
C THR A 78 -3.49 -12.16 18.38
N ARG A 79 -4.48 -12.61 17.61
CA ARG A 79 -4.48 -12.44 16.15
C ARG A 79 -4.54 -10.96 15.74
N VAL A 80 -5.45 -10.19 16.33
CA VAL A 80 -5.60 -8.76 16.04
C VAL A 80 -4.36 -8.00 16.49
N THR A 81 -3.88 -8.24 17.71
CA THR A 81 -2.64 -7.62 18.22
C THR A 81 -1.45 -7.87 17.29
N ARG A 82 -1.27 -9.11 16.83
CA ARG A 82 -0.20 -9.46 15.90
C ARG A 82 -0.30 -8.68 14.59
N GLU A 83 -1.49 -8.63 14.00
CA GLU A 83 -1.73 -7.89 12.75
C GLU A 83 -1.49 -6.39 12.92
N THR A 84 -2.05 -5.79 13.97
CA THR A 84 -1.88 -4.36 14.27
C THR A 84 -0.41 -4.03 14.46
N VAL A 85 0.34 -4.81 15.25
CA VAL A 85 1.78 -4.59 15.44
C VAL A 85 2.55 -4.71 14.12
N GLN A 86 2.21 -5.67 13.25
CA GLN A 86 2.86 -5.81 11.95
C GLN A 86 2.67 -4.60 11.03
N ARG A 87 1.49 -3.96 11.06
CA ARG A 87 1.23 -2.73 10.31
C ARG A 87 1.93 -1.55 10.95
N LEU A 88 1.81 -1.37 12.26
CA LEU A 88 2.43 -0.23 12.95
C LEU A 88 3.96 -0.28 12.91
N SER A 89 4.58 -1.46 12.83
CA SER A 89 6.05 -1.58 12.80
C SER A 89 6.71 -1.01 11.55
N VAL A 90 5.94 -0.68 10.50
CA VAL A 90 6.48 -0.01 9.29
C VAL A 90 6.38 1.51 9.38
N LEU A 91 5.71 2.02 10.41
CA LEU A 91 5.67 3.45 10.74
C LEU A 91 6.86 3.81 11.62
N SER A 92 7.33 5.04 11.46
CA SER A 92 8.33 5.67 12.31
C SER A 92 7.71 6.12 13.64
N ASP A 93 8.57 6.37 14.62
CA ASP A 93 8.14 6.87 15.93
C ASP A 93 7.34 8.18 15.85
N SER A 94 7.72 9.11 14.97
CA SER A 94 6.96 10.35 14.74
C SER A 94 5.59 10.12 14.10
N GLU A 95 5.46 9.10 13.25
CA GLU A 95 4.18 8.71 12.65
C GLU A 95 3.26 8.04 13.69
N LEU A 96 3.84 7.26 14.60
CA LEU A 96 3.10 6.64 15.70
C LEU A 96 2.65 7.68 16.72
N GLU A 97 3.47 8.68 17.02
CA GLU A 97 3.08 9.83 17.86
C GLU A 97 1.94 10.61 17.22
N LEU A 98 2.02 10.90 15.92
CA LEU A 98 0.94 11.52 15.18
C LEU A 98 -0.34 10.67 15.19
N LEU A 99 -0.24 9.34 15.06
CA LEU A 99 -1.39 8.44 15.09
C LEU A 99 -2.16 8.52 16.41
N VAL A 100 -1.47 8.68 17.55
CA VAL A 100 -2.11 8.79 18.86
C VAL A 100 -2.80 10.15 19.06
N ASP A 101 -2.27 11.22 18.48
CA ASP A 101 -2.85 12.59 18.53
C ASP A 101 -3.82 12.90 17.35
N ALA A 102 -4.00 11.95 16.44
CA ALA A 102 -4.75 12.15 15.21
C ALA A 102 -6.27 12.18 15.44
N SER A 103 -6.97 12.96 14.62
CA SER A 103 -8.42 12.83 14.48
C SER A 103 -8.81 11.48 13.86
N PRO A 104 -10.06 10.98 14.02
CA PRO A 104 -10.45 9.69 13.46
C PRO A 104 -10.20 9.54 11.95
N THR A 105 -10.38 10.61 11.17
CA THR A 105 -10.08 10.62 9.73
C THR A 105 -8.59 10.47 9.47
N GLU A 106 -7.74 11.22 10.19
CA GLU A 106 -6.28 11.12 10.05
C GLU A 106 -5.77 9.75 10.51
N GLN A 107 -6.33 9.17 11.57
CA GLN A 107 -6.02 7.81 12.00
C GLN A 107 -6.34 6.79 10.89
N GLY A 108 -7.49 6.95 10.22
CA GLY A 108 -7.86 6.15 9.04
C GLY A 108 -6.81 6.25 7.93
N HIS A 109 -6.38 7.46 7.59
CA HIS A 109 -5.34 7.68 6.57
C HIS A 109 -3.97 7.08 6.97
N LEU A 110 -3.54 7.27 8.22
CA LEU A 110 -2.26 6.72 8.71
C LEU A 110 -2.27 5.19 8.73
N MET A 111 -3.39 4.59 9.13
CA MET A 111 -3.55 3.14 9.10
C MET A 111 -3.68 2.59 7.68
N TRP A 112 -4.25 3.35 6.73
CA TRP A 112 -4.23 3.01 5.31
C TRP A 112 -2.81 2.96 4.76
N VAL A 113 -1.99 3.96 5.07
CA VAL A 113 -0.56 3.97 4.70
C VAL A 113 0.18 2.81 5.35
N ALA A 114 -0.08 2.51 6.63
CA ALA A 114 0.53 1.38 7.31
C ALA A 114 0.19 0.05 6.60
N ALA A 115 -1.06 -0.11 6.14
CA ALA A 115 -1.47 -1.28 5.35
C ALA A 115 -0.78 -1.34 3.98
N CYS A 116 -0.72 -0.22 3.25
CA CYS A 116 -0.06 -0.14 1.94
C CYS A 116 1.44 -0.43 2.03
N ARG A 117 2.14 0.13 3.03
CA ARG A 117 3.57 -0.13 3.28
C ARG A 117 3.83 -1.55 3.76
N ARG A 118 2.90 -2.15 4.50
CA ARG A 118 3.05 -3.53 5.00
C ARG A 118 2.79 -4.57 3.92
N TYR A 119 1.90 -4.26 2.99
CA TYR A 119 1.43 -5.18 1.97
C TYR A 119 1.51 -4.51 0.60
N ASP A 120 2.60 -4.78 -0.13
CA ASP A 120 2.84 -4.19 -1.46
C ASP A 120 1.67 -4.41 -2.42
N PHE A 121 0.92 -5.51 -2.29
CA PHE A 121 -0.29 -5.75 -3.08
C PHE A 121 -1.37 -4.67 -2.86
N ILE A 122 -1.55 -4.22 -1.61
CA ILE A 122 -2.47 -3.13 -1.27
C ILE A 122 -1.89 -1.81 -1.75
N GLY A 123 -0.58 -1.58 -1.56
CA GLY A 123 0.08 -0.36 -2.01
C GLY A 123 -0.01 -0.16 -3.52
N ASP A 124 0.27 -1.21 -4.29
CA ASP A 124 0.14 -1.21 -5.75
C ASP A 124 -1.31 -0.99 -6.18
N PHE A 125 -2.28 -1.61 -5.53
CA PHE A 125 -3.70 -1.37 -5.83
C PHE A 125 -4.10 0.09 -5.55
N ALA A 126 -3.59 0.66 -4.45
CA ALA A 126 -3.85 2.04 -4.07
C ALA A 126 -3.32 3.04 -5.10
N GLU A 127 -2.13 2.79 -5.65
CA GLU A 127 -1.51 3.67 -6.64
C GLU A 127 -2.04 3.43 -8.07
N GLU A 128 -2.00 2.18 -8.54
CA GLU A 128 -2.28 1.80 -9.94
C GLU A 128 -3.78 1.71 -10.24
N VAL A 129 -4.64 1.67 -9.21
CA VAL A 129 -6.10 1.54 -9.42
C VAL A 129 -6.83 2.69 -8.76
N LEU A 130 -6.75 2.81 -7.43
CA LEU A 130 -7.52 3.81 -6.70
C LEU A 130 -7.12 5.24 -7.12
N ARG A 131 -5.82 5.56 -7.04
CA ARG A 131 -5.32 6.90 -7.41
C ARG A 131 -5.43 7.14 -8.91
N GLU A 132 -5.01 6.21 -9.76
CA GLU A 132 -5.08 6.38 -11.21
C GLU A 132 -6.51 6.70 -11.68
N ARG A 133 -7.51 5.93 -11.21
CA ARG A 133 -8.92 6.17 -11.58
C ARG A 133 -9.41 7.53 -11.12
N PHE A 134 -9.03 7.97 -9.92
CA PHE A 134 -9.32 9.31 -9.43
C PHE A 134 -8.70 10.39 -10.33
N LEU A 135 -7.41 10.25 -10.70
CA LEU A 135 -6.71 11.20 -11.57
C LEU A 135 -7.33 11.27 -12.97
N LEU A 136 -7.87 10.16 -13.47
CA LEU A 136 -8.59 10.06 -14.74
C LEU A 136 -10.08 10.46 -14.64
N MET A 137 -10.54 10.98 -13.49
CA MET A 137 -11.93 11.34 -13.22
C MET A 137 -12.94 10.19 -13.36
N SER A 138 -12.47 8.95 -13.29
CA SER A 138 -13.29 7.75 -13.21
C SER A 138 -13.58 7.44 -11.73
N LEU A 139 -14.48 8.23 -11.14
CA LEU A 139 -14.72 8.28 -9.68
C LEU A 139 -15.49 7.08 -9.09
N THR A 140 -15.49 5.93 -9.76
CA THR A 140 -16.05 4.68 -9.25
C THR A 140 -14.95 3.63 -9.15
N LEU A 141 -15.04 2.72 -8.18
CA LEU A 141 -14.13 1.61 -7.99
C LEU A 141 -14.95 0.34 -7.75
N SER A 142 -14.98 -0.55 -8.74
CA SER A 142 -15.79 -1.76 -8.66
C SER A 142 -14.96 -2.99 -8.30
N THR A 143 -15.65 -4.07 -7.97
CA THR A 143 -14.99 -5.36 -7.75
C THR A 143 -14.34 -5.91 -9.02
N GLU A 144 -14.83 -5.54 -10.21
CA GLU A 144 -14.17 -5.92 -11.47
C GLU A 144 -12.81 -5.22 -11.63
N ASP A 145 -12.65 -3.99 -11.10
CA ASP A 145 -11.35 -3.31 -11.12
C ASP A 145 -10.31 -4.07 -10.29
N PHE A 146 -10.72 -4.63 -9.14
CA PHE A 146 -9.87 -5.55 -8.38
C PHE A 146 -9.53 -6.82 -9.14
N ASP A 147 -10.53 -7.44 -9.78
CA ASP A 147 -10.30 -8.70 -10.51
C ASP A 147 -9.34 -8.49 -11.70
N ARG A 148 -9.49 -7.38 -12.43
CA ARG A 148 -8.55 -6.98 -13.50
C ARG A 148 -7.15 -6.72 -12.97
N PHE A 149 -7.04 -5.99 -11.86
CA PHE A 149 -5.74 -5.74 -11.21
C PHE A 149 -5.06 -7.04 -10.80
N LEU A 150 -5.79 -7.94 -10.13
CA LEU A 150 -5.26 -9.23 -9.68
C LEU A 150 -4.75 -10.07 -10.87
N THR A 151 -5.55 -10.18 -11.94
CA THR A 151 -5.16 -10.90 -13.17
C THR A 151 -3.96 -10.23 -13.85
N GLY A 152 -3.89 -8.90 -13.89
CA GLY A 152 -2.74 -8.19 -14.45
C GLY A 152 -1.45 -8.45 -13.65
N LYS A 153 -1.53 -8.46 -12.32
CA LYS A 153 -0.38 -8.75 -11.45
C LYS A 153 0.05 -10.21 -11.52
N SER A 154 -0.87 -11.16 -11.72
CA SER A 154 -0.54 -12.60 -11.70
C SER A 154 0.42 -13.02 -12.83
N LEU A 155 0.47 -12.26 -13.93
CA LEU A 155 1.46 -12.42 -15.01
C LEU A 155 2.92 -12.38 -14.51
N TRP A 156 3.18 -11.66 -13.42
CA TRP A 156 4.53 -11.45 -12.86
C TRP A 156 4.66 -11.93 -11.41
N HIS A 157 3.55 -12.37 -10.80
CA HIS A 157 3.44 -12.81 -9.41
C HIS A 157 2.72 -14.17 -9.37
N PRO A 158 3.45 -15.28 -9.55
CA PRO A 158 2.86 -16.63 -9.64
C PRO A 158 2.01 -17.01 -8.43
N GLU A 159 2.31 -16.47 -7.24
CA GLU A 159 1.52 -16.65 -6.03
C GLU A 159 0.06 -16.19 -6.16
N LEU A 160 -0.23 -15.29 -7.10
CA LEU A 160 -1.59 -14.79 -7.37
C LEU A 160 -2.38 -15.75 -8.27
N ASP A 161 -1.70 -16.42 -9.22
CA ASP A 161 -2.31 -17.44 -10.08
C ASP A 161 -2.67 -18.71 -9.29
N GLU A 162 -1.90 -19.00 -8.23
CA GLU A 162 -2.13 -20.14 -7.33
C GLU A 162 -3.30 -19.92 -6.34
N LEU A 163 -3.92 -18.73 -6.34
CA LEU A 163 -4.98 -18.41 -5.38
C LEU A 163 -6.25 -19.21 -5.64
N LYS A 164 -6.76 -19.83 -4.57
CA LYS A 164 -8.12 -20.38 -4.58
C LYS A 164 -9.15 -19.25 -4.75
N PRO A 165 -10.29 -19.50 -5.43
CA PRO A 165 -11.35 -18.49 -5.58
C PRO A 165 -11.81 -17.89 -4.25
N SER A 166 -11.90 -18.70 -3.19
CA SER A 166 -12.27 -18.24 -1.85
C SER A 166 -11.24 -17.31 -1.22
N THR A 167 -9.94 -17.53 -1.48
CA THR A 167 -8.87 -16.64 -1.01
C THR A 167 -8.94 -15.31 -1.74
N SER A 168 -9.06 -15.33 -3.07
CA SER A 168 -9.21 -14.10 -3.87
C SER A 168 -10.43 -13.28 -3.41
N GLN A 169 -11.59 -13.92 -3.23
CA GLN A 169 -12.78 -13.26 -2.69
C GLN A 169 -12.52 -12.64 -1.31
N LYS A 170 -11.76 -13.33 -0.45
CA LYS A 170 -11.45 -12.81 0.89
C LYS A 170 -10.51 -11.62 0.86
N LEU A 171 -9.50 -11.63 -0.02
CA LEU A 171 -8.60 -10.50 -0.24
C LEU A 171 -9.40 -9.28 -0.71
N ARG A 172 -10.23 -9.46 -1.75
CA ARG A 172 -11.13 -8.43 -2.27
C ARG A 172 -12.03 -7.85 -1.19
N GLN A 173 -12.77 -8.70 -0.47
CA GLN A 173 -13.65 -8.27 0.62
C GLN A 173 -12.89 -7.44 1.67
N THR A 174 -11.67 -7.89 2.03
CA THR A 174 -10.90 -7.23 3.07
C THR A 174 -10.35 -5.88 2.59
N LEU A 175 -9.85 -5.80 1.36
CA LEU A 175 -9.34 -4.57 0.76
C LEU A 175 -10.43 -3.50 0.65
N PHE A 176 -11.61 -3.85 0.11
CA PHE A 176 -12.72 -2.90 0.00
C PHE A 176 -13.25 -2.43 1.35
N ARG A 177 -13.24 -3.31 2.36
CA ARG A 177 -13.55 -2.92 3.73
C ARG A 177 -12.52 -1.93 4.28
N MET A 178 -11.22 -2.15 4.03
CA MET A 178 -10.17 -1.22 4.46
C MET A 178 -10.31 0.15 3.81
N LEU A 179 -10.63 0.21 2.52
CA LEU A 179 -10.91 1.47 1.82
C LEU A 179 -12.10 2.22 2.43
N HIS A 180 -13.17 1.49 2.76
CA HIS A 180 -14.33 2.07 3.41
C HIS A 180 -14.00 2.60 4.81
N GLU A 181 -13.29 1.82 5.62
CA GLU A 181 -12.84 2.22 6.96
C GLU A 181 -11.85 3.41 6.93
N ALA A 182 -11.08 3.56 5.84
CA ALA A 182 -10.21 4.71 5.59
C ALA A 182 -10.96 5.95 5.07
N GLY A 183 -12.25 5.85 4.77
CA GLY A 183 -13.03 6.95 4.19
C GLY A 183 -12.70 7.25 2.73
N LEU A 184 -12.16 6.28 1.98
CA LEU A 184 -11.73 6.43 0.58
C LEU A 184 -12.72 5.84 -0.43
N HIS A 185 -13.75 5.13 0.06
CA HIS A 185 -14.70 4.41 -0.78
C HIS A 185 -16.09 4.33 -0.13
N THR A 186 -17.14 4.61 -0.91
CA THR A 186 -18.53 4.49 -0.47
C THR A 186 -19.07 3.07 -0.65
N THR A 187 -20.19 2.75 0.01
CA THR A 187 -20.90 1.47 -0.23
C THR A 187 -21.50 1.39 -1.64
N SER A 188 -21.74 2.52 -2.31
CA SER A 188 -22.26 2.59 -3.69
C SER A 188 -21.19 2.34 -4.76
N GLY A 189 -19.91 2.25 -4.38
CA GLY A 189 -18.83 2.03 -5.33
C GLY A 189 -18.08 3.30 -5.73
N ASP A 190 -18.31 4.43 -5.07
CA ASP A 190 -17.70 5.71 -5.42
C ASP A 190 -16.36 5.90 -4.69
N ILE A 191 -15.39 6.45 -5.39
CA ILE A 191 -14.11 6.89 -4.83
C ILE A 191 -14.35 8.23 -4.10
N ILE A 192 -13.94 8.27 -2.84
CA ILE A 192 -13.98 9.50 -2.04
C ILE A 192 -12.60 10.15 -2.11
N PRO A 193 -12.48 11.40 -2.61
CA PRO A 193 -11.21 12.11 -2.63
C PRO A 193 -10.66 12.30 -1.22
N ALA A 194 -9.37 12.04 -1.02
CA ALA A 194 -8.73 12.15 0.28
C ALA A 194 -8.39 13.63 0.59
N VAL A 195 -9.07 14.21 1.57
CA VAL A 195 -8.71 15.52 2.12
C VAL A 195 -7.69 15.31 3.24
N LEU A 196 -6.41 15.45 2.91
CA LEU A 196 -5.31 15.32 3.85
C LEU A 196 -5.08 16.63 4.60
N SER A 197 -4.96 16.57 5.93
CA SER A 197 -4.50 17.71 6.71
C SER A 197 -3.04 18.03 6.37
N ALA A 198 -2.61 19.29 6.57
CA ALA A 198 -1.24 19.70 6.28
C ALA A 198 -0.21 18.81 7.01
N ARG A 199 -0.44 18.51 8.29
CA ARG A 199 0.46 17.67 9.10
C ARG A 199 0.57 16.23 8.56
N VAL A 200 -0.54 15.65 8.12
CA VAL A 200 -0.53 14.30 7.53
C VAL A 200 0.14 14.33 6.16
N ALA A 201 -0.19 15.30 5.31
CA ALA A 201 0.41 15.42 3.99
C ALA A 201 1.94 15.60 4.07
N GLU A 202 2.41 16.44 4.99
CA GLU A 202 3.84 16.65 5.24
C GLU A 202 4.53 15.35 5.68
N VAL A 203 4.01 14.68 6.71
CA VAL A 203 4.62 13.44 7.23
C VAL A 203 4.68 12.33 6.17
N LEU A 204 3.62 12.18 5.38
CA LEU A 204 3.55 11.19 4.31
C LEU A 204 4.37 11.58 3.07
N GLY A 205 4.59 12.88 2.87
CA GLY A 205 5.40 13.45 1.80
C GLY A 205 6.91 13.28 1.99
N ARG A 206 7.38 13.07 3.22
CA ARG A 206 8.81 12.94 3.56
C ARG A 206 9.50 11.69 3.00
N ARG A 207 8.73 10.69 2.56
CA ARG A 207 9.29 9.45 2.01
C ARG A 207 9.49 9.57 0.49
N THR A 208 10.43 8.78 -0.03
CA THR A 208 10.67 8.65 -1.47
C THR A 208 10.55 7.17 -1.86
N PRO A 209 9.59 6.79 -2.73
CA PRO A 209 8.50 7.62 -3.23
C PRO A 209 7.54 8.04 -2.10
N SER A 210 6.86 9.18 -2.28
CA SER A 210 5.94 9.72 -1.28
C SER A 210 4.69 8.84 -1.16
N ASP A 211 4.22 8.66 0.08
CA ASP A 211 3.04 7.82 0.35
C ASP A 211 1.73 8.51 -0.02
N LEU A 212 1.78 9.78 -0.44
CA LEU A 212 0.64 10.46 -1.06
C LEU A 212 0.13 9.70 -2.30
N ARG A 213 0.99 8.92 -2.96
CA ARG A 213 0.63 8.04 -4.09
C ARG A 213 -0.43 6.99 -3.75
N PHE A 214 -0.65 6.68 -2.47
CA PHE A 214 -1.68 5.74 -2.03
C PHE A 214 -3.09 6.34 -1.90
N PHE A 215 -3.24 7.64 -2.16
CA PHE A 215 -4.49 8.34 -1.96
C PHE A 215 -5.08 8.87 -3.28
N PRO A 216 -6.43 8.88 -3.41
CA PRO A 216 -7.14 9.61 -4.46
C PRO A 216 -7.08 11.11 -4.15
N THR A 217 -5.93 11.73 -4.39
CA THR A 217 -5.70 13.17 -4.16
C THR A 217 -4.89 13.79 -5.29
N MET A 218 -5.15 15.07 -5.55
CA MET A 218 -4.38 15.89 -6.49
C MET A 218 -3.12 16.50 -5.86
N THR A 219 -2.87 16.29 -4.56
CA THR A 219 -1.66 16.78 -3.89
C THR A 219 -0.42 16.31 -4.67
N PRO A 220 0.44 17.24 -5.13
CA PRO A 220 1.62 16.90 -5.89
C PRO A 220 2.56 16.00 -5.08
N ILE A 221 3.13 14.99 -5.73
CA ILE A 221 4.10 14.07 -5.12
C ILE A 221 5.47 14.79 -4.92
N SER A 222 5.69 15.93 -5.58
CA SER A 222 6.98 16.61 -5.72
C SER A 222 7.22 17.84 -4.83
N GLU A 223 6.30 18.21 -3.93
CA GLU A 223 6.39 19.49 -3.20
C GLU A 223 7.39 19.52 -2.02
N PHE A 224 8.05 18.41 -1.69
CA PHE A 224 8.91 18.32 -0.49
C PHE A 224 10.41 18.14 -0.75
N ASP A 225 10.88 18.30 -2.00
CA ASP A 225 12.30 18.21 -2.38
C ASP A 225 13.12 19.49 -2.08
N HIS A 226 12.52 20.52 -1.47
CA HIS A 226 13.16 21.82 -1.29
C HIS A 226 13.29 22.29 0.16
N GLU A 227 13.80 21.47 1.08
CA GLU A 227 14.20 21.98 2.41
C GLU A 227 15.35 21.23 3.11
N VAL A 228 16.34 20.71 2.37
CA VAL A 228 17.58 20.13 2.95
C VAL A 228 18.84 20.93 2.57
N GLN A 229 18.72 22.22 2.25
CA GLN A 229 19.88 23.03 1.83
C GLN A 229 19.95 24.47 2.39
N ARG A 230 19.55 24.68 3.66
CA ARG A 230 19.98 25.88 4.41
C ARG A 230 20.38 25.56 5.83
#